data_AF-A0ABD6F1U2-F1
#
_entry.id   AF-A0ABD6F1U2-F1
#
_cell.length_a   1.000
_cell.length_b   1.000
_cell.length_c   1.000
_cell.angle_alpha   90.00
_cell.angle_beta   90.00
_cell.angle_gamma   90.00
#
_symmetry.space_group_name_H-M   'P 1'
#
loop_
_entity.id
_entity.type
_entity.pdbx_description
1 polymer ?
#
loop_
_entity_poly.entity_id
_entity_poly.type
_entity_poly.pdbx_seq_one_letter_code
_entity_poly.pdbx_strand_id
1 'polypeptide(L)'
;MICVDVFVFRLSRICSFLVGMMDTESLTSTELVGAIATNIQRLSQNVQHLESLISKIGSNDDDDNLREQIKTVKASASATSKYTNTLMKQLVTLSNDQRSLKVQRERLMAELISVLNRLQMAQRNASRLEQQSMKAVSAQEGQITLQIENGDERERLEKGQLQIRRQQHLNEIRERNEAVRQLDQDISDVTQIMKDLARIVHDQGEIVDSIEANVEDASVQVQQGSVNVQRAVFYEQKARQKKFFIFIFLFALLLILALGAYFFFK
;
A
#
# COMPACT_ATOMS: atom_id res chain seq x y z
N MET A 1 -43.04 45.67 3.72
CA MET A 1 -42.67 44.50 2.89
C MET A 1 -41.15 44.48 2.64
N ILE A 2 -40.34 44.62 3.69
CA ILE A 2 -38.86 44.67 3.61
C ILE A 2 -38.23 43.84 4.76
N CYS A 3 -38.89 43.73 5.91
CA CYS A 3 -38.41 42.91 7.02
C CYS A 3 -38.53 41.38 6.85
N VAL A 4 -39.37 40.89 5.91
CA VAL A 4 -39.56 39.45 5.70
C VAL A 4 -38.39 38.85 4.89
N ASP A 5 -37.85 39.58 3.92
CA ASP A 5 -36.76 39.08 3.07
C ASP A 5 -35.43 38.93 3.79
N VAL A 6 -35.13 39.80 4.76
CA VAL A 6 -33.89 39.72 5.56
C VAL A 6 -33.89 38.48 6.48
N PHE A 7 -35.07 38.07 6.96
CA PHE A 7 -35.22 36.91 7.84
C PHE A 7 -35.11 35.59 7.06
N VAL A 8 -35.69 35.53 5.86
CA VAL A 8 -35.56 34.37 4.94
C VAL A 8 -34.11 34.21 4.47
N PHE A 9 -33.40 35.32 4.20
CA PHE A 9 -31.99 35.27 3.77
C PHE A 9 -31.03 34.84 4.89
N ARG A 10 -31.32 35.22 6.15
CA ARG A 10 -30.55 34.74 7.32
C ARG A 10 -30.86 33.29 7.67
N LEU A 11 -32.11 32.83 7.56
CA LEU A 11 -32.45 31.42 7.74
C LEU A 11 -31.83 30.54 6.65
N SER A 12 -31.81 30.98 5.39
CA SER A 12 -31.18 30.25 4.28
C SER A 12 -29.67 30.10 4.45
N ARG A 13 -28.97 31.14 4.94
CA ARG A 13 -27.54 31.05 5.28
C ARG A 13 -27.28 30.17 6.50
N ILE A 14 -28.12 30.23 7.53
CA ILE A 14 -28.00 29.37 8.72
C ILE A 14 -28.31 27.91 8.36
N CYS A 15 -29.28 27.66 7.47
CA CYS A 15 -29.61 26.33 6.98
C CYS A 15 -28.51 25.79 6.04
N SER A 16 -27.91 26.62 5.19
CA SER A 16 -26.73 26.23 4.38
C SER A 16 -25.49 25.96 5.25
N PHE A 17 -25.33 26.70 6.36
CA PHE A 17 -24.23 26.52 7.32
C PHE A 17 -24.44 25.31 8.25
N LEU A 18 -25.69 24.98 8.59
CA LEU A 18 -26.05 23.77 9.35
C LEU A 18 -26.04 22.50 8.47
N VAL A 19 -26.47 22.59 7.22
CA VAL A 19 -26.34 21.50 6.23
C VAL A 19 -24.86 21.19 5.98
N GLY A 20 -23.99 22.21 5.93
CA GLY A 20 -22.54 22.02 5.83
C GLY A 20 -21.83 21.51 7.10
N MET A 21 -22.51 21.44 8.25
CA MET A 21 -21.95 20.90 9.50
C MET A 21 -22.47 19.49 9.86
N MET A 22 -23.31 18.89 9.01
CA MET A 22 -23.92 17.57 9.25
C MET A 22 -23.46 16.47 8.29
N ASP A 23 -22.39 16.69 7.53
CA ASP A 23 -21.70 15.60 6.84
C ASP A 23 -20.78 14.90 7.85
N THR A 24 -21.30 13.84 8.46
CA THR A 24 -20.45 12.71 8.85
C THR A 24 -19.70 12.28 7.59
N GLU A 25 -18.43 12.67 7.50
CA GLU A 25 -17.56 12.68 6.32
C GLU A 25 -17.57 11.33 5.56
N SER A 26 -18.55 11.13 4.67
CA SER A 26 -18.50 10.10 3.65
C SER A 26 -17.61 10.63 2.54
N LEU A 27 -16.40 10.09 2.41
CA LEU A 27 -15.50 10.45 1.30
C LEU A 27 -16.27 10.42 -0.02
N THR A 28 -16.17 11.48 -0.79
CA THR A 28 -16.72 11.54 -2.15
C THR A 28 -16.05 10.48 -3.03
N SER A 29 -16.73 10.03 -4.09
CA SER A 29 -16.16 9.03 -5.02
C SER A 29 -14.81 9.46 -5.60
N THR A 30 -14.59 10.76 -5.80
CA THR A 30 -13.32 11.32 -6.28
C THR A 30 -12.22 11.22 -5.23
N GLU A 31 -12.53 11.47 -3.95
CA GLU A 31 -11.59 11.32 -2.84
C GLU A 31 -11.22 9.85 -2.62
N LEU A 32 -12.17 8.92 -2.77
CA LEU A 32 -11.91 7.48 -2.71
C LEU A 32 -10.92 7.03 -3.80
N VAL A 33 -11.15 7.45 -5.05
CA VAL A 33 -10.24 7.15 -6.17
C VAL A 33 -8.83 7.68 -5.88
N GLY A 34 -8.71 8.92 -5.40
CA GLY A 34 -7.42 9.52 -5.05
C GLY A 34 -6.71 8.79 -3.89
N ALA A 35 -7.47 8.41 -2.85
CA ALA A 35 -6.95 7.68 -1.70
C ALA A 35 -6.46 6.27 -2.10
N ILE A 36 -7.24 5.54 -2.91
CA ILE A 36 -6.86 4.22 -3.42
C ILE A 36 -5.59 4.31 -4.25
N ALA A 37 -5.51 5.25 -5.20
CA ALA A 37 -4.32 5.44 -6.03
C ALA A 37 -3.07 5.73 -5.18
N THR A 38 -3.21 6.60 -4.17
CA THR A 38 -2.12 6.92 -3.24
C THR A 38 -1.68 5.70 -2.44
N ASN A 39 -2.63 4.88 -1.97
CA ASN A 39 -2.32 3.67 -1.22
C ASN A 39 -1.65 2.60 -2.10
N ILE A 40 -2.07 2.44 -3.36
CA ILE A 40 -1.41 1.54 -4.31
C ILE A 40 0.04 1.97 -4.53
N GLN A 41 0.30 3.27 -4.67
CA GLN A 41 1.66 3.79 -4.80
C GLN A 41 2.50 3.50 -3.55
N ARG A 42 1.95 3.77 -2.35
CA ARG A 42 2.62 3.45 -1.07
C ARG A 42 2.90 1.95 -0.93
N LEU A 43 1.93 1.12 -1.30
CA LEU A 43 2.10 -0.34 -1.26
C LEU A 43 3.20 -0.79 -2.22
N SER A 44 3.24 -0.24 -3.43
CA SER A 44 4.31 -0.53 -4.40
C SER A 44 5.69 -0.13 -3.87
N GLN A 45 5.81 1.01 -3.17
CA GLN A 45 7.05 1.44 -2.52
C GLN A 45 7.44 0.51 -1.37
N ASN A 46 6.48 0.10 -0.54
CA ASN A 46 6.71 -0.87 0.53
C ASN A 46 7.19 -2.21 -0.03
N VAL A 47 6.60 -2.70 -1.12
CA VAL A 47 7.02 -3.94 -1.79
C VAL A 47 8.44 -3.84 -2.32
N GLN A 48 8.79 -2.74 -3.00
CA GLN A 48 10.16 -2.51 -3.49
C GLN A 48 11.18 -2.46 -2.34
N HIS A 49 10.83 -1.80 -1.24
CA HIS A 49 11.68 -1.74 -0.07
C HIS A 49 11.84 -3.13 0.57
N LEU A 50 10.74 -3.88 0.70
CA LEU A 50 10.74 -5.24 1.21
C LEU A 50 11.63 -6.16 0.36
N GLU A 51 11.52 -6.10 -0.97
CA GLU A 51 12.38 -6.86 -1.90
C GLU A 51 13.87 -6.56 -1.68
N SER A 52 14.23 -5.28 -1.50
CA SER A 52 15.60 -4.85 -1.20
C SER A 52 16.09 -5.39 0.14
N LEU A 53 15.28 -5.31 1.20
CA LEU A 53 15.64 -5.84 2.52
C LEU A 53 15.79 -7.36 2.51
N ILE A 54 14.88 -8.07 1.85
CA ILE A 54 14.92 -9.54 1.72
C ILE A 54 16.19 -10.00 1.00
N SER A 55 16.66 -9.24 -0.01
CA SER A 55 17.89 -9.57 -0.74
C SER A 55 19.16 -9.55 0.13
N LYS A 56 19.09 -8.91 1.31
CA LYS A 56 20.19 -8.84 2.28
C LYS A 56 20.13 -9.94 3.34
N ILE A 57 19.03 -10.70 3.42
CA ILE A 57 18.92 -11.82 4.35
C ILE A 57 19.98 -12.87 3.98
N GLY A 58 20.82 -13.25 4.93
CA GLY A 58 21.95 -14.16 4.71
C GLY A 58 23.22 -13.53 4.13
N SER A 59 23.29 -12.20 3.95
CA SER A 59 24.55 -11.49 3.69
C SER A 59 25.26 -11.13 5.00
N ASN A 60 26.47 -10.53 4.91
CA ASN A 60 27.16 -9.99 6.08
C ASN A 60 26.40 -8.82 6.77
N ASP A 61 25.32 -8.32 6.15
CA ASP A 61 24.48 -7.24 6.66
C ASP A 61 23.18 -7.75 7.32
N ASP A 62 23.04 -9.07 7.55
CA ASP A 62 21.91 -9.66 8.29
C ASP A 62 22.06 -9.39 9.79
N ASP A 63 21.55 -8.22 10.21
CA ASP A 63 21.53 -7.77 11.60
C ASP A 63 20.09 -7.60 12.14
N ASP A 64 19.98 -7.36 13.46
CA ASP A 64 18.69 -7.15 14.11
C ASP A 64 17.92 -5.94 13.56
N ASN A 65 18.63 -4.92 13.06
CA ASN A 65 18.03 -3.73 12.46
C ASN A 65 17.35 -4.05 11.12
N LEU A 66 18.00 -4.85 10.26
CA LEU A 66 17.41 -5.35 9.02
C LEU A 66 16.12 -6.13 9.30
N ARG A 67 16.14 -7.00 10.31
CA ARG A 67 14.97 -7.81 10.71
C ARG A 67 13.81 -6.95 11.19
N GLU A 68 14.08 -5.91 11.98
CA GLU A 68 13.05 -4.98 12.44
C GLU A 68 12.49 -4.12 11.29
N GLN A 69 13.33 -3.70 10.34
CA GLN A 69 12.88 -3.01 9.13
C GLN A 69 11.97 -3.91 8.28
N ILE A 70 12.33 -5.18 8.08
CA ILE A 70 11.49 -6.15 7.35
C ILE A 70 10.12 -6.28 8.03
N LYS A 71 10.10 -6.46 9.35
CA LYS A 71 8.88 -6.56 10.15
C LYS A 71 7.99 -5.32 10.00
N THR A 72 8.59 -4.13 10.09
CA THR A 72 7.90 -2.84 9.94
C THR A 72 7.31 -2.66 8.55
N VAL A 73 8.09 -2.90 7.50
CA VAL A 73 7.64 -2.75 6.11
C VAL A 73 6.53 -3.76 5.79
N LYS A 74 6.66 -5.00 6.28
CA LYS A 74 5.64 -6.04 6.13
C LYS A 74 4.31 -5.65 6.80
N ALA A 75 4.36 -5.15 8.03
CA ALA A 75 3.18 -4.68 8.74
C ALA A 75 2.51 -3.50 8.01
N SER A 76 3.30 -2.54 7.52
CA SER A 76 2.81 -1.40 6.74
C SER A 76 2.15 -1.84 5.42
N ALA A 77 2.76 -2.78 4.69
CA ALA A 77 2.19 -3.36 3.47
C ALA A 77 0.87 -4.09 3.74
N SER A 78 0.78 -4.88 4.81
CA SER A 78 -0.45 -5.57 5.21
C SER A 78 -1.58 -4.60 5.56
N ALA A 79 -1.29 -3.60 6.41
CA ALA A 79 -2.25 -2.57 6.79
C ALA A 79 -2.74 -1.77 5.57
N THR A 80 -1.82 -1.34 4.70
CA THR A 80 -2.14 -0.61 3.47
C THR A 80 -3.00 -1.45 2.53
N SER A 81 -2.69 -2.73 2.37
CA SER A 81 -3.46 -3.66 1.53
C SER A 81 -4.90 -3.83 2.03
N LYS A 82 -5.07 -4.07 3.34
CA LYS A 82 -6.40 -4.21 3.97
C LYS A 82 -7.23 -2.94 3.85
N TYR A 83 -6.63 -1.79 4.15
CA TYR A 83 -7.31 -0.50 4.03
C TYR A 83 -7.71 -0.20 2.58
N THR A 84 -6.81 -0.44 1.62
CA THR A 84 -7.11 -0.25 0.18
C THR A 84 -8.23 -1.16 -0.29
N ASN A 85 -8.29 -2.41 0.19
CA ASN A 85 -9.39 -3.33 -0.11
C ASN A 85 -10.74 -2.79 0.42
N THR A 86 -10.77 -2.23 1.63
CA THR A 86 -11.98 -1.59 2.18
C THR A 86 -12.44 -0.41 1.32
N LEU A 87 -11.52 0.48 0.96
CA LEU A 87 -11.83 1.62 0.08
C LEU A 87 -12.30 1.13 -1.31
N MET A 88 -11.69 0.08 -1.84
CA MET A 88 -12.09 -0.50 -3.12
C MET A 88 -13.53 -1.04 -3.07
N LYS A 89 -13.91 -1.73 -1.99
CA LYS A 89 -15.29 -2.20 -1.78
C LYS A 89 -16.28 -1.03 -1.71
N GLN A 90 -15.93 0.07 -1.04
CA GLN A 90 -16.75 1.30 -1.02
C GLN A 90 -16.87 1.94 -2.42
N LEU A 91 -15.76 1.98 -3.17
CA LEU A 91 -15.77 2.50 -4.53
C LEU A 91 -16.66 1.66 -5.45
N VAL A 92 -16.67 0.33 -5.30
CA VAL A 92 -17.59 -0.55 -6.03
C VAL A 92 -19.05 -0.15 -5.77
N THR A 93 -19.44 0.01 -4.50
CA THR A 93 -20.83 0.37 -4.16
C THR A 93 -21.28 1.71 -4.74
N LEU A 94 -20.37 2.69 -4.84
CA LEU A 94 -20.68 4.04 -5.34
C LEU A 94 -20.53 4.19 -6.86
N SER A 95 -19.83 3.28 -7.52
CA SER A 95 -19.50 3.39 -8.95
C SER A 95 -20.47 2.64 -9.88
N ASN A 96 -21.37 1.83 -9.33
CA ASN A 96 -22.28 0.98 -10.12
C ASN A 96 -23.16 1.78 -11.10
N ASP A 97 -23.52 3.03 -10.75
CA ASP A 97 -24.39 3.88 -11.57
C ASP A 97 -23.64 4.89 -12.45
N GLN A 98 -22.30 4.98 -12.34
CA GLN A 98 -21.50 6.01 -13.01
C GLN A 98 -20.40 5.42 -13.90
N ARG A 99 -20.63 5.44 -15.23
CA ARG A 99 -19.72 4.88 -16.25
C ARG A 99 -18.27 5.36 -16.14
N SER A 100 -18.04 6.63 -15.82
CA SER A 100 -16.68 7.19 -15.67
C SER A 100 -15.94 6.68 -14.42
N LEU A 101 -16.68 6.30 -13.36
CA LEU A 101 -16.10 5.71 -12.16
C LEU A 101 -15.82 4.22 -12.36
N LYS A 102 -16.64 3.53 -13.17
CA LYS A 102 -16.43 2.11 -13.54
C LYS A 102 -15.02 1.89 -14.12
N VAL A 103 -14.63 2.69 -15.11
CA VAL A 103 -13.32 2.60 -15.77
C VAL A 103 -12.17 2.89 -14.80
N GLN A 104 -12.30 3.91 -13.95
CA GLN A 104 -11.27 4.25 -12.97
C GLN A 104 -11.08 3.15 -11.93
N ARG A 105 -12.18 2.59 -11.43
CA ARG A 105 -12.17 1.47 -10.50
C ARG A 105 -11.52 0.23 -11.11
N GLU A 106 -11.90 -0.18 -12.33
CA GLU A 106 -11.30 -1.33 -13.02
C GLU A 106 -9.78 -1.20 -13.16
N ARG A 107 -9.33 -0.01 -13.58
CA ARG A 107 -7.91 0.30 -13.66
C ARG A 107 -7.22 0.18 -12.30
N LEU A 108 -7.77 0.81 -11.25
CA LEU A 108 -7.20 0.77 -9.91
C LEU A 108 -7.20 -0.65 -9.33
N MET A 109 -8.20 -1.48 -9.63
CA MET A 109 -8.24 -2.88 -9.25
C MET A 109 -7.12 -3.69 -9.92
N ALA A 110 -6.92 -3.51 -11.23
CA ALA A 110 -5.84 -4.16 -11.95
C ALA A 110 -4.45 -3.76 -11.40
N GLU A 111 -4.25 -2.47 -11.13
CA GLU A 111 -3.02 -1.96 -10.50
C GLU A 111 -2.81 -2.56 -9.09
N LEU A 112 -3.87 -2.63 -8.28
CA LEU A 112 -3.81 -3.23 -6.94
C LEU A 112 -3.47 -4.72 -7.00
N ILE A 113 -4.12 -5.50 -7.88
CA ILE A 113 -3.85 -6.94 -8.05
C ILE A 113 -2.39 -7.16 -8.47
N SER A 114 -1.87 -6.34 -9.39
CA SER A 114 -0.47 -6.40 -9.82
C SER A 114 0.51 -6.18 -8.66
N VAL A 115 0.26 -5.18 -7.80
CA VAL A 115 1.10 -4.91 -6.63
C VAL A 115 0.96 -6.00 -5.57
N LEU A 116 -0.25 -6.53 -5.34
CA LEU A 116 -0.48 -7.63 -4.39
C LEU A 116 0.21 -8.93 -4.82
N ASN A 117 0.26 -9.23 -6.13
CA ASN A 117 1.03 -10.35 -6.67
C ASN A 117 2.52 -10.21 -6.33
N ARG A 118 3.10 -9.03 -6.54
CA ARG A 118 4.49 -8.75 -6.18
C ARG A 118 4.73 -8.88 -4.67
N LEU A 119 3.81 -8.37 -3.84
CA LEU A 119 3.88 -8.53 -2.39
C LEU A 119 3.88 -10.01 -1.99
N GLN A 120 2.98 -10.81 -2.56
CA GLN A 120 2.89 -12.23 -2.25
C GLN A 120 4.18 -12.98 -2.64
N MET A 121 4.76 -12.65 -3.81
CA MET A 121 6.05 -13.21 -4.23
C MET A 121 7.18 -12.84 -3.26
N ALA A 122 7.26 -11.57 -2.85
CA ALA A 122 8.24 -11.12 -1.87
C ALA A 122 8.08 -11.85 -0.52
N GLN A 123 6.85 -11.97 -0.01
CA GLN A 123 6.56 -12.68 1.24
C GLN A 123 6.91 -14.17 1.16
N ARG A 124 6.62 -14.84 0.04
CA ARG A 124 7.02 -16.25 -0.19
C ARG A 124 8.54 -16.41 -0.22
N ASN A 125 9.25 -15.47 -0.85
CA ASN A 125 10.71 -15.50 -0.85
C ASN A 125 11.27 -15.31 0.57
N ALA A 126 10.73 -14.37 1.34
CA ALA A 126 11.08 -14.20 2.76
C ALA A 126 10.83 -15.49 3.57
N SER A 127 9.66 -16.12 3.40
CA SER A 127 9.31 -17.37 4.10
C SER A 127 10.29 -18.50 3.76
N ARG A 128 10.66 -18.63 2.48
CA ARG A 128 11.65 -19.61 2.04
C ARG A 128 13.02 -19.38 2.67
N LEU A 129 13.50 -18.14 2.72
CA LEU A 129 14.80 -17.81 3.32
C LEU A 129 14.81 -18.07 4.83
N GLU A 130 13.74 -17.69 5.54
CA GLU A 130 13.60 -17.99 6.97
C GLU A 130 13.56 -19.50 7.25
N GLN A 131 12.85 -20.28 6.41
CA GLN A 131 12.84 -21.75 6.52
C GLN A 131 14.21 -22.37 6.27
N GLN A 132 14.97 -21.87 5.28
CA GLN A 132 16.32 -22.35 4.99
C GLN A 132 17.26 -22.05 6.17
N SER A 133 17.20 -20.82 6.68
CA SER A 133 18.01 -20.41 7.82
C SER A 133 17.66 -21.21 9.07
N MET A 134 16.37 -21.44 9.35
CA MET A 134 15.90 -22.27 10.47
C MET A 134 16.43 -23.71 10.39
N LYS A 135 16.40 -24.35 9.20
CA LYS A 135 16.95 -25.70 9.02
C LYS A 135 18.44 -25.77 9.35
N ALA A 136 19.21 -24.73 9.03
CA ALA A 136 20.63 -24.66 9.37
C ALA A 136 20.84 -24.61 10.90
N VAL A 137 20.06 -23.78 11.60
CA VAL A 137 20.12 -23.69 13.08
C VAL A 137 19.67 -25.00 13.73
N SER A 138 18.62 -25.65 13.21
CA SER A 138 18.17 -26.96 13.71
C SER A 138 19.21 -28.06 13.51
N ALA A 139 19.95 -28.05 12.39
CA ALA A 139 21.04 -29.00 12.18
C ALA A 139 22.18 -28.77 13.20
N GLN A 140 22.50 -27.52 13.51
CA GLN A 140 23.52 -27.17 14.50
C GLN A 140 23.09 -27.54 15.94
N GLU A 141 21.82 -27.31 16.29
CA GLU A 141 21.24 -27.75 17.58
C GLU A 141 21.30 -29.27 17.72
N GLY A 142 21.01 -30.02 16.65
CA GLY A 142 21.12 -31.47 16.62
C GLY A 142 22.55 -31.97 16.84
N GLN A 143 23.55 -31.34 16.21
CA GLN A 143 24.96 -31.66 16.46
C GLN A 143 25.38 -31.41 17.91
N ILE A 144 24.94 -30.30 18.50
CA ILE A 144 25.23 -29.99 19.92
C ILE A 144 24.56 -31.02 20.83
N THR A 145 23.34 -31.44 20.52
CA THR A 145 22.63 -32.50 21.26
C THR A 145 23.42 -33.79 21.26
N LEU A 146 23.91 -34.23 20.09
CA LEU A 146 24.75 -35.43 19.97
C LEU A 146 26.07 -35.30 20.74
N GLN A 147 26.68 -34.12 20.78
CA GLN A 147 27.89 -33.88 21.59
C GLN A 147 27.61 -33.99 23.09
N ILE A 148 26.46 -33.50 23.56
CA ILE A 148 26.05 -33.59 24.97
C ILE A 148 25.75 -35.04 25.36
N GLU A 149 25.15 -35.83 24.46
CA GLU A 149 24.78 -37.23 24.69
C GLU A 149 25.99 -38.17 24.68
N ASN A 150 26.96 -37.94 23.77
CA ASN A 150 28.14 -38.78 23.63
C ASN A 150 29.36 -38.32 24.47
N GLY A 151 29.29 -37.14 25.10
CA GLY A 151 30.40 -36.57 25.87
C GLY A 151 30.62 -37.23 27.23
N ASP A 152 31.90 -37.46 27.58
CA ASP A 152 32.32 -38.05 28.85
C ASP A 152 31.91 -37.19 30.06
N GLU A 153 31.42 -37.82 31.13
CA GLU A 153 30.96 -37.11 32.35
C GLU A 153 32.06 -36.33 33.08
N ARG A 154 33.33 -36.56 32.74
CA ARG A 154 34.50 -35.90 33.35
C ARG A 154 34.63 -34.42 32.95
N GLU A 155 34.01 -34.00 31.84
CA GLU A 155 34.03 -32.61 31.34
C GLU A 155 32.72 -31.86 31.68
N ARG A 156 32.34 -31.85 32.96
CA ARG A 156 31.12 -31.16 33.44
C ARG A 156 31.00 -29.70 33.01
N LEU A 157 32.12 -28.97 32.95
CA LEU A 157 32.11 -27.55 32.58
C LEU A 157 31.80 -27.35 31.09
N GLU A 158 32.36 -28.18 30.21
CA GLU A 158 32.11 -28.11 28.76
C GLU A 158 30.68 -28.54 28.43
N LYS A 159 30.17 -29.58 29.10
CA LYS A 159 28.78 -30.01 28.99
C LYS A 159 27.79 -28.89 29.38
N GLY A 160 28.11 -28.11 30.41
CA GLY A 160 27.33 -26.93 30.81
C GLY A 160 27.31 -25.84 29.73
N GLN A 161 28.46 -25.56 29.10
CA GLN A 161 28.53 -24.59 28.00
C GLN A 161 27.75 -25.04 26.76
N LEU A 162 27.83 -26.33 26.42
CA LEU A 162 27.06 -26.90 25.31
C LEU A 162 25.54 -26.84 25.58
N GLN A 163 25.10 -27.08 26.81
CA GLN A 163 23.69 -26.93 27.19
C GLN A 163 23.19 -25.48 27.03
N ILE A 164 23.99 -24.49 27.43
CA ILE A 164 23.65 -23.08 27.22
C ILE A 164 23.53 -22.77 25.72
N ARG A 165 24.49 -23.22 24.91
CA ARG A 165 24.46 -23.02 23.45
C ARG A 165 23.24 -23.70 22.82
N ARG A 166 22.92 -24.93 23.23
CA ARG A 166 21.71 -25.64 22.78
C ARG A 166 20.45 -24.82 23.09
N GLN A 167 20.33 -24.29 24.29
CA GLN A 167 19.19 -23.47 24.69
C GLN A 167 19.08 -22.19 23.84
N GLN A 168 20.20 -21.56 23.49
CA GLN A 168 20.23 -20.41 22.59
C GLN A 168 19.69 -20.78 21.20
N HIS A 169 20.19 -21.87 20.60
CA HIS A 169 19.69 -22.33 19.30
C HIS A 169 18.21 -22.72 19.34
N LEU A 170 17.74 -23.35 20.40
CA LEU A 170 16.31 -23.68 20.57
C LEU A 170 15.44 -22.42 20.64
N ASN A 171 15.91 -21.36 21.31
CA ASN A 171 15.20 -20.08 21.35
C ASN A 171 15.18 -19.42 19.97
N GLU A 172 16.31 -19.40 19.27
CA GLU A 172 16.42 -18.89 17.90
C GLU A 172 15.48 -19.63 16.93
N ILE A 173 15.39 -20.96 17.03
CA ILE A 173 14.45 -21.77 16.25
C ILE A 173 13.00 -21.39 16.55
N ARG A 174 12.65 -21.12 17.81
CA ARG A 174 11.29 -20.71 18.19
C ARG A 174 10.93 -19.35 17.58
N GLU A 175 11.80 -18.36 17.71
CA GLU A 175 11.59 -17.02 17.16
C GLU A 175 11.41 -17.05 15.63
N ARG A 176 12.24 -17.85 14.94
CA ARG A 176 12.12 -18.03 13.49
C ARG A 176 10.83 -18.75 13.10
N ASN A 177 10.39 -19.74 13.88
CA ASN A 177 9.11 -20.41 13.63
C ASN A 177 7.93 -19.45 13.75
N GLU A 178 7.96 -18.55 14.74
CA GLU A 178 6.95 -17.50 14.87
C GLU A 178 6.98 -16.54 13.68
N ALA A 179 8.18 -16.14 13.22
CA ALA A 179 8.33 -15.29 12.04
C ALA A 179 7.76 -15.94 10.75
N VAL A 180 8.03 -17.24 10.53
CA VAL A 180 7.48 -18.00 9.40
C VAL A 180 5.95 -18.11 9.49
N ARG A 181 5.40 -18.42 10.67
CA ARG A 181 3.94 -18.45 10.88
C ARG A 181 3.28 -17.12 10.56
N GLN A 182 3.91 -16.01 10.96
CA GLN A 182 3.41 -14.68 10.64
C GLN A 182 3.45 -14.43 9.12
N LEU A 183 4.51 -14.86 8.42
CA LEU A 183 4.58 -14.74 6.96
C LEU A 183 3.48 -15.55 6.27
N ASP A 184 3.19 -16.77 6.73
CA ASP A 184 2.12 -17.59 6.18
C ASP A 184 0.74 -16.92 6.36
N GLN A 185 0.52 -16.31 7.53
CA GLN A 185 -0.68 -15.51 7.77
C GLN A 185 -0.76 -14.29 6.84
N ASP A 186 0.33 -13.56 6.68
CA ASP A 186 0.37 -12.37 5.82
C ASP A 186 0.12 -12.74 4.34
N ILE A 187 0.64 -13.88 3.88
CA ILE A 187 0.39 -14.43 2.53
C ILE A 187 -1.09 -14.82 2.37
N SER A 188 -1.67 -15.45 3.38
CA SER A 188 -3.08 -15.83 3.40
C SER A 188 -3.98 -14.60 3.29
N ASP A 189 -3.69 -13.55 4.06
CA ASP A 189 -4.43 -12.28 4.04
C ASP A 189 -4.39 -11.62 2.65
N VAL A 190 -3.21 -11.52 2.03
CA VAL A 190 -3.05 -10.97 0.67
C VAL A 190 -3.83 -11.81 -0.35
N THR A 191 -3.77 -13.13 -0.22
CA THR A 191 -4.51 -14.06 -1.08
C THR A 191 -6.01 -13.86 -0.96
N GLN A 192 -6.53 -13.65 0.24
CA GLN A 192 -7.94 -13.40 0.47
C GLN A 192 -8.37 -12.06 -0.15
N ILE A 193 -7.57 -11.00 -0.02
CA ILE A 193 -7.84 -9.71 -0.67
C ILE A 193 -7.89 -9.89 -2.19
N MET A 194 -6.94 -10.61 -2.77
CA MET A 194 -6.94 -10.87 -4.22
C MET A 194 -8.18 -11.64 -4.68
N LYS A 195 -8.64 -12.64 -3.91
CA LYS A 195 -9.88 -13.37 -4.20
C LYS A 195 -11.10 -12.46 -4.12
N ASP A 196 -11.16 -11.58 -3.11
CA ASP A 196 -12.22 -10.59 -2.98
C ASP A 196 -12.26 -9.65 -4.21
N LEU A 197 -11.09 -9.19 -4.67
CA LEU A 197 -10.97 -8.35 -5.86
C LEU A 197 -11.37 -9.12 -7.13
N ALA A 198 -10.94 -10.36 -7.29
CA ALA A 198 -11.30 -11.20 -8.42
C ALA A 198 -12.82 -11.43 -8.51
N ARG A 199 -13.50 -11.63 -7.37
CA ARG A 199 -14.97 -11.71 -7.33
C ARG A 199 -15.62 -10.42 -7.83
N ILE A 200 -15.13 -9.28 -7.36
CA ILE A 200 -15.62 -7.96 -7.82
C ILE A 200 -15.42 -7.80 -9.34
N VAL A 201 -14.33 -8.30 -9.92
CA VAL A 201 -14.13 -8.25 -11.39
C VAL A 201 -15.06 -9.22 -12.11
N HIS A 202 -15.23 -10.44 -11.60
CA HIS A 202 -16.04 -11.50 -12.22
C HIS A 202 -17.54 -11.16 -12.26
N ASP A 203 -18.07 -10.55 -11.20
CA ASP A 203 -19.50 -10.19 -11.10
C ASP A 203 -19.93 -9.05 -12.06
N GLN A 204 -19.01 -8.49 -12.87
CA GLN A 204 -19.23 -7.25 -13.64
C GLN A 204 -19.17 -7.36 -15.16
N GLY A 205 -18.97 -8.57 -15.72
CA GLY A 205 -19.11 -8.91 -17.16
C GLY A 205 -18.20 -8.15 -18.12
N GLU A 206 -17.23 -8.86 -18.74
CA GLU A 206 -16.21 -8.42 -19.72
C GLU A 206 -15.20 -7.38 -19.19
N ILE A 207 -13.87 -7.60 -19.09
CA ILE A 207 -12.94 -8.40 -19.90
C ILE A 207 -12.04 -9.22 -18.96
N VAL A 208 -12.18 -10.54 -19.02
CA VAL A 208 -11.18 -11.51 -18.59
C VAL A 208 -10.43 -11.90 -19.86
N ASP A 209 -9.18 -11.45 -20.02
CA ASP A 209 -8.24 -12.09 -20.96
C ASP A 209 -6.77 -11.65 -20.77
N SER A 210 -6.37 -11.21 -19.57
CA SER A 210 -4.98 -10.77 -19.33
C SER A 210 -4.38 -11.20 -18.00
N ILE A 211 -5.09 -12.05 -17.25
CA ILE A 211 -4.65 -12.49 -15.90
C ILE A 211 -4.19 -13.96 -15.90
N GLU A 212 -4.57 -14.75 -16.92
CA GLU A 212 -4.29 -16.19 -16.93
C GLU A 212 -2.87 -16.55 -17.44
N ALA A 213 -2.09 -15.58 -17.94
CA ALA A 213 -0.76 -15.85 -18.51
C ALA A 213 0.42 -15.65 -17.55
N ASN A 214 0.24 -15.10 -16.34
CA ASN A 214 1.37 -14.83 -15.42
C ASN A 214 1.41 -15.73 -14.18
N VAL A 215 0.73 -16.88 -14.21
CA VAL A 215 0.81 -17.88 -13.13
C VAL A 215 1.84 -18.98 -13.42
N GLU A 216 2.38 -19.11 -14.65
CA GLU A 216 3.24 -20.26 -15.00
C GLU A 216 4.67 -19.95 -15.50
N ASP A 217 5.08 -18.71 -15.75
CA ASP A 217 6.52 -18.48 -16.02
C ASP A 217 6.96 -17.03 -15.79
N ALA A 218 7.72 -16.78 -14.73
CA ALA A 218 8.53 -15.57 -14.58
C ALA A 218 9.65 -15.81 -13.55
N SER A 219 10.43 -16.86 -13.78
CA SER A 219 11.86 -16.72 -13.52
C SER A 219 12.45 -15.87 -14.67
N VAL A 220 13.49 -15.09 -14.35
CA VAL A 220 14.33 -14.29 -15.26
C VAL A 220 14.04 -12.77 -15.30
N GLN A 221 15.07 -12.07 -14.81
CA GLN A 221 15.51 -10.69 -15.08
C GLN A 221 14.87 -9.51 -14.33
N VAL A 222 15.53 -9.22 -13.21
CA VAL A 222 15.99 -7.88 -12.82
C VAL A 222 16.52 -7.12 -14.04
N GLN A 223 15.92 -5.98 -14.40
CA GLN A 223 16.64 -4.76 -14.78
C GLN A 223 15.66 -3.58 -14.98
N GLN A 224 16.03 -2.43 -14.41
CA GLN A 224 15.66 -1.07 -14.83
C GLN A 224 14.24 -0.54 -14.51
N GLY A 225 14.18 0.56 -13.73
CA GLY A 225 13.01 1.43 -13.78
C GLY A 225 12.72 2.36 -12.60
N SER A 226 13.73 2.92 -11.92
CA SER A 226 13.51 4.11 -11.07
C SER A 226 13.17 5.32 -11.93
N VAL A 227 11.90 5.44 -12.33
CA VAL A 227 11.30 6.67 -12.84
C VAL A 227 9.84 6.64 -12.43
N ASN A 228 9.48 7.27 -11.32
CA ASN A 228 8.19 7.96 -11.11
C ASN A 228 8.06 8.60 -9.71
N VAL A 229 9.13 9.22 -9.19
CA VAL A 229 9.05 10.17 -8.07
C VAL A 229 9.57 11.56 -8.49
N GLN A 230 9.28 11.95 -9.73
CA GLN A 230 9.49 13.33 -10.22
C GLN A 230 8.32 13.86 -11.08
N ARG A 231 7.09 13.36 -10.87
CA ARG A 231 5.88 13.97 -11.47
C ARG A 231 4.89 14.58 -10.48
N ALA A 232 5.16 14.52 -9.17
CA ALA A 232 4.27 15.15 -8.19
C ALA A 232 4.52 16.66 -8.01
N VAL A 233 5.72 17.17 -8.31
CA VAL A 233 6.05 18.60 -8.16
C VAL A 233 5.80 19.41 -9.46
N PHE A 234 5.73 18.74 -10.63
CA PHE A 234 5.58 19.42 -11.92
C PHE A 234 4.14 19.76 -12.32
N TYR A 235 3.12 19.21 -11.64
CA TYR A 235 1.72 19.54 -11.93
C TYR A 235 1.18 20.72 -11.11
N GLU A 236 1.82 21.08 -9.99
CA GLU A 236 1.44 22.28 -9.23
C GLU A 236 1.87 23.60 -9.90
N GLN A 237 2.98 23.63 -10.63
CA GLN A 237 3.43 24.84 -11.31
C GLN A 237 2.58 25.18 -12.56
N LYS A 238 2.07 24.18 -13.29
CA LYS A 238 1.22 24.43 -14.48
C LYS A 238 -0.20 24.89 -14.12
N ALA A 239 -0.73 24.52 -12.96
CA ALA A 239 -2.01 25.05 -12.49
C ALA A 239 -1.91 26.54 -12.08
N ARG A 240 -0.77 26.96 -11.50
CA ARG A 240 -0.51 28.36 -11.14
C ARG A 240 -0.35 29.27 -12.38
N GLN A 241 0.27 28.78 -13.45
CA GLN A 241 0.39 29.56 -14.70
C GLN A 241 -0.95 29.75 -15.42
N LYS A 242 -1.85 28.75 -15.41
CA LYS A 242 -3.18 28.87 -16.04
C LYS A 242 -4.10 29.87 -15.31
N LYS A 243 -4.00 29.98 -13.98
CA LYS A 243 -4.76 30.97 -13.20
C LYS A 243 -4.35 32.42 -13.52
N PHE A 244 -3.07 32.65 -13.81
CA PHE A 244 -2.55 33.97 -14.18
C PHE A 244 -3.09 34.45 -15.55
N PHE A 245 -3.13 33.58 -16.55
CA PHE A 245 -3.70 33.92 -17.86
C PHE A 245 -5.21 34.20 -17.81
N ILE A 246 -5.96 33.45 -17.00
CA ILE A 246 -7.40 33.71 -16.78
C ILE A 246 -7.61 35.07 -16.11
N PHE A 247 -6.76 35.44 -15.14
CA PHE A 247 -6.83 36.74 -14.47
C PHE A 247 -6.56 37.92 -15.42
N ILE A 248 -5.54 37.82 -16.27
CA ILE A 248 -5.23 38.86 -17.29
C ILE A 248 -6.40 39.02 -18.27
N PHE A 249 -7.01 37.92 -18.72
CA PHE A 249 -8.15 37.98 -19.63
C PHE A 249 -9.36 38.68 -19.01
N LEU A 250 -9.68 38.36 -17.74
CA LEU A 250 -10.77 39.02 -17.01
C LEU A 250 -10.51 40.52 -16.80
N PHE A 251 -9.27 40.90 -16.51
CA PHE A 251 -8.88 42.30 -16.33
C PHE A 251 -8.98 43.10 -17.64
N ALA A 252 -8.53 42.54 -18.77
CA ALA A 252 -8.65 43.17 -20.07
C ALA A 252 -10.12 43.38 -20.47
N LEU A 253 -10.99 42.40 -20.17
CA LEU A 253 -12.42 42.48 -20.48
C LEU A 253 -13.11 43.59 -19.67
N LEU A 254 -12.75 43.76 -18.39
CA LEU A 254 -13.24 44.86 -17.56
C LEU A 254 -12.80 46.24 -18.08
N LEU A 255 -11.56 46.37 -18.57
CA LEU A 255 -11.06 47.63 -19.13
C LEU A 255 -11.80 48.03 -20.40
N ILE A 256 -12.10 47.06 -21.28
CA ILE A 256 -12.86 47.31 -22.52
C ILE A 256 -14.27 47.79 -22.19
N LEU A 257 -14.94 47.15 -21.22
CA LEU A 257 -16.27 47.55 -20.77
C LEU A 257 -16.27 48.96 -20.14
N ALA A 258 -15.26 49.26 -19.31
CA ALA A 258 -15.14 50.58 -18.69
C ALA A 258 -14.87 51.70 -19.73
N LEU A 259 -14.03 51.44 -20.73
CA LEU A 259 -13.77 52.38 -21.82
C LEU A 259 -14.99 52.58 -22.72
N GLY A 260 -15.72 51.50 -23.03
CA GLY A 260 -16.98 51.57 -23.77
C GLY A 260 -18.03 52.39 -23.01
N ALA A 261 -18.18 52.16 -21.71
CA ALA A 261 -19.08 52.95 -20.87
C ALA A 261 -18.64 54.41 -20.77
N TYR A 262 -17.35 54.69 -20.64
CA TYR A 262 -16.81 56.06 -20.62
C TYR A 262 -17.07 56.80 -21.94
N PHE A 263 -16.91 56.14 -23.08
CA PHE A 263 -17.18 56.72 -24.40
C PHE A 263 -18.68 56.87 -24.66
N PHE A 264 -19.52 56.03 -24.06
CA PHE A 264 -20.98 56.14 -24.15
C PHE A 264 -21.56 57.25 -23.27
N PHE A 265 -20.93 57.54 -22.13
CA PHE A 265 -21.37 58.60 -21.20
C PHE A 265 -20.76 59.98 -21.48
N LYS A 266 -19.81 60.09 -22.42
CA LYS A 266 -19.19 61.34 -22.85
C LYS A 266 -19.75 61.80 -24.18
#